data_AF-A0A1K2HCI5-F1
#
_entry.id   AF-A0A1K2HCI5-F1
#
_cell.length_a   1.000
_cell.length_b   1.000
_cell.length_c   1.000
_cell.angle_alpha   90.00
_cell.angle_beta   90.00
_cell.angle_gamma   90.00
#
_symmetry.space_group_name_H-M   'P 1'
#
loop_
_entity.id
_entity.type
_entity.pdbx_description
1 polymer ?
#
loop_
_entity_poly.entity_id
_entity_poly.type
_entity_poly.pdbx_seq_one_letter_code
_entity_poly.pdbx_strand_id
1 'polypeptide(L)'
;MNQTLKQNKEKHDRYIVLTVLTIIIGIMLIAGYETSLGRCIKKEDTNSQSETLTTKAEENLMPAELNLTSTQNCREIKLTKFMATKKNFIFEYQFKLDDERLKELLTKQLAAGSNYQNIHFSLFADNDMSYDLVGGGISSSTFQIEGDIFYGKVNFTYDSKKLPDDTDLMLQISQLSWEDRDERRTAEAETNLSETGSSFTVPTALQYDGEWRFDITY
;
A
#
# COMPACT_ATOMS: atom_id res chain seq x y z
N MET A 1 15.35 -12.20 -56.37
CA MET A 1 14.24 -11.71 -55.54
C MET A 1 13.77 -12.86 -54.62
N ASN A 2 14.47 -13.11 -53.51
CA ASN A 2 14.08 -14.15 -52.53
C ASN A 2 14.85 -14.11 -51.19
N GLN A 3 15.56 -13.02 -50.87
CA GLN A 3 16.35 -12.94 -49.63
C GLN A 3 15.67 -12.08 -48.54
N THR A 4 14.79 -11.15 -48.91
CA THR A 4 14.11 -10.25 -47.96
C THR A 4 12.92 -10.88 -47.22
N LEU A 5 12.30 -11.93 -47.77
CA LEU A 5 11.17 -12.62 -47.13
C LEU A 5 11.62 -13.66 -46.08
N LYS A 6 12.86 -14.15 -46.14
CA LYS A 6 13.37 -15.17 -45.20
C LYS A 6 13.86 -14.54 -43.88
N GLN A 7 14.46 -13.35 -43.94
CA GLN A 7 14.93 -12.63 -42.74
C GLN A 7 13.80 -12.14 -41.82
N ASN A 8 12.57 -11.98 -42.33
CA ASN A 8 11.47 -11.42 -41.53
C ASN A 8 10.71 -12.48 -40.69
N LYS A 9 10.83 -13.77 -41.03
CA LYS A 9 10.29 -14.86 -40.19
C LYS A 9 11.23 -15.22 -39.02
N GLU A 10 12.55 -15.26 -39.25
CA GLU A 10 13.51 -15.61 -38.19
C GLU A 10 13.59 -14.56 -37.07
N LYS A 11 13.33 -13.28 -37.38
CA LYS A 11 13.33 -12.22 -36.35
C LYS A 11 12.08 -12.24 -35.47
N HIS A 12 10.94 -12.68 -36.00
CA HIS A 12 9.68 -12.71 -35.26
C HIS A 12 9.60 -13.92 -34.30
N ASP A 13 10.17 -15.06 -34.69
CA ASP A 13 10.24 -16.26 -33.83
C ASP A 13 11.24 -16.10 -32.67
N ARG A 14 12.33 -15.34 -32.85
CA ARG A 14 13.28 -15.05 -31.76
C ARG A 14 12.68 -14.19 -30.64
N TYR A 15 11.72 -13.32 -30.96
CA TYR A 15 11.08 -12.47 -29.94
C TYR A 15 10.02 -13.22 -29.12
N ILE A 16 9.33 -14.20 -29.71
CA ILE A 16 8.31 -15.00 -29.00
C ILE A 16 8.95 -16.03 -28.07
N VAL A 17 10.10 -16.60 -28.44
CA VAL A 17 10.81 -17.56 -27.57
C VAL A 17 11.51 -16.86 -26.40
N LEU A 18 11.89 -15.59 -26.51
CA LEU A 18 12.53 -14.84 -25.43
C LEU A 18 11.56 -14.33 -24.35
N THR A 19 10.29 -14.09 -24.66
CA THR A 19 9.27 -13.71 -23.66
C THR A 19 8.74 -14.89 -22.85
N VAL A 20 8.88 -16.13 -23.34
CA VAL A 20 8.43 -17.33 -22.62
C VAL A 20 9.52 -17.87 -21.66
N LEU A 21 10.80 -17.58 -21.91
CA LEU A 21 11.89 -18.08 -21.05
C LEU A 21 12.17 -17.24 -19.79
N THR A 22 11.73 -15.99 -19.72
CA THR A 22 11.90 -15.15 -18.51
C THR A 22 10.89 -15.48 -17.40
N ILE A 23 9.81 -16.20 -17.70
CA ILE A 23 8.79 -16.58 -16.72
C ILE A 23 9.19 -17.84 -15.92
N ILE A 24 10.13 -18.65 -16.42
CA ILE A 24 10.54 -19.90 -15.73
C ILE A 24 11.68 -19.68 -14.71
N ILE A 25 12.47 -18.61 -14.82
CA ILE A 25 13.54 -18.30 -13.85
C ILE A 25 12.98 -17.63 -12.58
N GLY A 26 11.81 -17.00 -12.65
CA GLY A 26 11.14 -16.39 -11.49
C GLY A 26 10.50 -17.39 -10.50
N ILE A 27 10.28 -18.64 -10.91
CA ILE A 27 9.61 -19.65 -10.08
C ILE A 27 10.62 -20.56 -9.34
N MET A 28 11.90 -20.59 -9.75
CA MET A 28 12.92 -21.41 -9.06
C MET A 28 13.59 -20.74 -7.85
N LEU A 29 13.32 -19.46 -7.56
CA LEU A 29 13.87 -18.80 -6.36
C LEU A 29 12.98 -18.93 -5.11
N ILE A 30 11.78 -19.49 -5.24
CA ILE A 30 10.85 -19.70 -4.10
C ILE A 30 10.86 -21.16 -3.60
N ALA A 31 11.37 -22.11 -4.38
CA ALA A 31 11.42 -23.53 -4.00
C ALA A 31 12.78 -23.99 -3.39
N GLY A 32 13.74 -23.08 -3.21
CA GLY A 32 15.11 -23.41 -2.77
C GLY A 32 15.43 -23.17 -1.29
N TYR A 33 14.48 -22.65 -0.49
CA TYR A 33 14.76 -22.27 0.91
C TYR A 33 14.36 -23.31 1.97
N GLU A 34 13.83 -24.46 1.55
CA GLU A 34 13.60 -25.59 2.44
C GLU A 34 14.43 -26.79 2.03
N THR A 35 15.75 -26.73 2.25
CA THR A 35 16.61 -27.93 2.45
C THR A 35 18.04 -27.52 2.80
N SER A 36 18.25 -26.86 3.94
CA SER A 36 19.48 -27.14 4.70
C SER A 36 19.31 -26.66 6.13
N LEU A 37 18.99 -27.57 7.05
CA LEU A 37 19.41 -27.54 8.46
C LEU A 37 19.07 -28.90 9.08
N GLY A 38 19.59 -29.96 8.46
CA GLY A 38 19.57 -31.32 8.99
C GLY A 38 21.00 -31.84 9.10
N ARG A 39 21.46 -32.00 10.36
CA ARG A 39 22.81 -32.37 10.87
C ARG A 39 23.74 -31.16 11.10
N CYS A 40 24.32 -30.97 12.28
CA CYS A 40 24.89 -31.97 13.19
C CYS A 40 24.56 -31.72 14.66
N ILE A 41 24.29 -32.80 15.39
CA ILE A 41 24.43 -32.86 16.85
C ILE A 41 25.89 -33.21 17.16
N LYS A 42 26.55 -32.42 18.01
CA LYS A 42 27.44 -32.92 19.09
C LYS A 42 27.64 -31.85 20.18
N LYS A 43 27.59 -32.35 21.41
CA LYS A 43 27.54 -31.67 22.72
C LYS A 43 28.85 -30.97 23.11
N GLU A 44 28.77 -29.89 23.88
CA GLU A 44 29.51 -29.73 25.14
C GLU A 44 28.94 -28.55 25.98
N ASP A 45 28.76 -28.81 27.28
CA ASP A 45 28.34 -27.84 28.31
C ASP A 45 29.47 -26.85 28.62
N THR A 46 29.21 -25.53 28.64
CA THR A 46 29.62 -24.67 29.77
C THR A 46 28.91 -23.32 29.76
N ASN A 47 28.28 -23.03 30.89
CA ASN A 47 27.85 -21.75 31.45
C ASN A 47 28.43 -20.47 30.80
N SER A 48 27.59 -19.64 30.17
CA SER A 48 27.84 -18.19 30.12
C SER A 48 26.56 -17.43 29.79
N GLN A 49 26.18 -16.56 30.72
CA GLN A 49 25.10 -15.61 30.66
C GLN A 49 25.25 -14.70 29.42
N SER A 50 24.28 -14.74 28.51
CA SER A 50 24.09 -13.73 27.48
C SER A 50 22.59 -13.56 27.25
N GLU A 51 22.05 -12.53 27.88
CA GLU A 51 20.78 -11.93 27.47
C GLU A 51 20.96 -11.36 26.07
N THR A 52 20.51 -12.06 25.03
CA THR A 52 20.04 -11.39 23.81
C THR A 52 19.19 -12.33 22.94
N LEU A 53 18.03 -11.80 22.55
CA LEU A 53 17.32 -12.07 21.30
C LEU A 53 16.73 -13.48 21.10
N THR A 54 15.46 -13.63 21.45
CA THR A 54 14.40 -14.12 20.53
C THR A 54 13.05 -14.13 21.28
N THR A 55 12.53 -12.95 21.60
CA THR A 55 11.08 -12.82 21.73
C THR A 55 10.50 -12.91 20.33
N LYS A 56 9.85 -14.05 20.06
CA LYS A 56 9.10 -14.36 18.84
C LYS A 56 8.40 -13.11 18.29
N ALA A 57 8.64 -12.80 17.03
CA ALA A 57 7.81 -11.88 16.28
C ALA A 57 6.39 -12.46 16.26
N GLU A 58 5.50 -11.91 17.08
CA GLU A 58 4.05 -12.06 16.93
C GLU A 58 3.64 -11.23 15.71
N GLU A 59 3.94 -11.73 14.52
CA GLU A 59 3.26 -11.33 13.30
C GLU A 59 2.00 -12.18 13.20
N ASN A 60 0.85 -11.62 13.57
CA ASN A 60 -0.44 -12.18 13.18
C ASN A 60 -0.60 -11.92 11.68
N LEU A 61 -0.05 -12.84 10.88
CA LEU A 61 -0.12 -12.82 9.43
C LEU A 61 -1.56 -13.14 9.00
N MET A 62 -2.38 -12.09 8.88
CA MET A 62 -3.65 -12.13 8.15
C MET A 62 -3.46 -12.75 6.76
N PRO A 63 -4.48 -13.42 6.20
CA PRO A 63 -4.36 -14.14 4.93
C PRO A 63 -3.88 -13.23 3.80
N ALA A 64 -3.11 -13.82 2.88
CA ALA A 64 -2.35 -13.14 1.84
C ALA A 64 -3.18 -12.25 0.87
N GLU A 65 -4.50 -12.44 0.81
CA GLU A 65 -5.42 -11.64 -0.01
C GLU A 65 -6.75 -11.41 0.73
N LEU A 66 -7.05 -10.16 1.05
CA LEU A 66 -8.34 -9.72 1.58
C LEU A 66 -9.21 -9.27 0.39
N ASN A 67 -10.52 -9.52 0.42
CA ASN A 67 -11.41 -9.15 -0.69
C ASN A 67 -12.73 -8.57 -0.18
N LEU A 68 -12.62 -7.60 0.75
CA LEU A 68 -13.79 -6.96 1.35
C LEU A 68 -14.20 -5.75 0.51
N THR A 69 -15.49 -5.58 0.27
CA THR A 69 -16.03 -4.49 -0.55
C THR A 69 -17.03 -3.68 0.27
N SER A 70 -16.94 -2.36 0.16
CA SER A 70 -17.94 -1.44 0.70
C SER A 70 -18.35 -0.46 -0.39
N THR A 71 -19.64 -0.16 -0.51
CA THR A 71 -20.16 0.82 -1.46
C THR A 71 -20.88 1.93 -0.71
N GLN A 72 -20.44 3.17 -0.92
CA GLN A 72 -21.05 4.38 -0.39
C GLN A 72 -21.01 5.47 -1.46
N ASN A 73 -22.04 6.31 -1.52
CA ASN A 73 -22.12 7.44 -2.45
C ASN A 73 -21.76 7.06 -3.91
N CYS A 74 -22.30 5.93 -4.38
CA CYS A 74 -22.07 5.35 -5.70
C CYS A 74 -20.61 4.94 -6.01
N ARG A 75 -19.73 4.92 -5.00
CA ARG A 75 -18.35 4.47 -5.13
C ARG A 75 -18.16 3.19 -4.34
N GLU A 76 -17.78 2.14 -5.05
CA GLU A 76 -17.31 0.89 -4.44
C GLU A 76 -15.81 1.00 -4.17
N ILE A 77 -15.41 0.71 -2.93
CA ILE A 77 -14.01 0.53 -2.53
C ILE A 77 -13.83 -0.92 -2.11
N LYS A 78 -12.76 -1.54 -2.60
CA LYS A 78 -12.36 -2.89 -2.23
C LYS A 78 -11.07 -2.85 -1.40
N LEU A 79 -11.11 -3.37 -0.18
CA LEU A 79 -9.94 -3.61 0.65
C LEU A 79 -9.30 -4.93 0.23
N THR A 80 -8.08 -4.84 -0.31
CA THR A 80 -7.35 -5.96 -0.90
C THR A 80 -6.33 -6.58 0.04
N LYS A 81 -5.92 -5.82 1.06
CA LYS A 81 -4.93 -6.25 2.05
C LYS A 81 -5.11 -5.50 3.35
N PHE A 82 -4.95 -6.21 4.44
CA PHE A 82 -4.74 -5.63 5.76
C PHE A 82 -3.71 -6.46 6.51
N MET A 83 -2.67 -5.82 7.03
CA MET A 83 -1.65 -6.45 7.85
C MET A 83 -1.44 -5.58 9.07
N ALA A 84 -1.40 -6.19 10.25
CA ALA A 84 -1.19 -5.48 11.49
C ALA A 84 -0.10 -6.15 12.33
N THR A 85 0.61 -5.32 13.06
CA THR A 85 1.44 -5.70 14.20
C THR A 85 0.98 -4.87 15.40
N LYS A 86 1.54 -5.13 16.58
CA LYS A 86 1.23 -4.30 17.75
C LYS A 86 1.58 -2.81 17.58
N LYS A 87 2.48 -2.45 16.65
CA LYS A 87 2.99 -1.07 16.50
C LYS A 87 2.61 -0.39 15.20
N ASN A 88 2.19 -1.13 14.19
CA ASN A 88 1.85 -0.58 12.89
C ASN A 88 0.78 -1.42 12.22
N PHE A 89 0.11 -0.82 11.24
CA PHE A 89 -0.69 -1.58 10.29
C PHE A 89 -0.58 -0.98 8.91
N ILE A 90 -0.87 -1.80 7.92
CA ILE A 90 -0.84 -1.48 6.51
C ILE A 90 -2.14 -1.96 5.92
N PHE A 91 -2.77 -1.15 5.08
CA PHE A 91 -3.88 -1.61 4.27
C PHE A 91 -3.76 -1.12 2.84
N GLU A 92 -4.24 -1.95 1.92
CA GLU A 92 -4.29 -1.65 0.49
C GLU A 92 -5.74 -1.73 0.04
N TYR A 93 -6.14 -0.76 -0.77
CA TYR A 93 -7.50 -0.67 -1.28
C TYR A 93 -7.48 -0.27 -2.75
N GLN A 94 -8.57 -0.58 -3.45
CA GLN A 94 -8.73 -0.21 -4.84
C GLN A 94 -10.15 0.27 -5.12
N PHE A 95 -10.30 1.10 -6.14
CA PHE A 95 -11.58 1.46 -6.69
C PHE A 95 -11.46 1.77 -8.18
N LYS A 96 -12.59 1.74 -8.89
CA LYS A 96 -12.64 2.09 -10.31
C LYS A 96 -12.39 3.59 -10.50
N LEU A 97 -11.40 3.92 -11.31
CA LEU A 97 -11.08 5.27 -11.71
C LEU A 97 -11.95 5.68 -12.90
N ASP A 98 -13.19 6.07 -12.63
CA ASP A 98 -14.19 6.47 -13.62
C ASP A 98 -14.54 7.97 -13.61
N ASP A 99 -13.92 8.72 -12.70
CA ASP A 99 -14.04 10.18 -12.63
C ASP A 99 -12.88 10.83 -13.42
N GLU A 100 -13.22 11.46 -14.54
CA GLU A 100 -12.26 12.15 -15.40
C GLU A 100 -11.53 13.31 -14.69
N ARG A 101 -12.19 13.98 -13.73
CA ARG A 101 -11.53 15.02 -12.94
C ARG A 101 -10.45 14.44 -12.04
N LEU A 102 -10.73 13.29 -11.44
CA LEU A 102 -9.73 12.59 -10.63
C LEU A 102 -8.56 12.12 -11.50
N LYS A 103 -8.84 11.52 -12.67
CA LYS A 103 -7.78 11.10 -13.61
C LYS A 103 -6.83 12.24 -13.96
N GLU A 104 -7.37 13.42 -14.24
CA GLU A 104 -6.57 14.61 -14.55
C GLU A 104 -5.66 15.00 -13.37
N LEU A 105 -6.21 15.10 -12.17
CA LEU A 105 -5.46 15.45 -10.95
C LEU A 105 -4.31 14.46 -10.68
N LEU A 106 -4.60 13.16 -10.74
CA LEU A 106 -3.60 12.12 -10.50
C LEU A 106 -2.51 12.12 -11.58
N THR A 107 -2.87 12.35 -12.84
CA THR A 107 -1.92 12.45 -13.96
C THR A 107 -0.94 13.61 -13.75
N LYS A 108 -1.44 14.80 -13.39
CA LYS A 108 -0.61 15.96 -13.04
C LYS A 108 0.32 15.65 -11.87
N GLN A 109 -0.19 14.95 -10.86
CA GLN A 109 0.57 14.62 -9.67
C GLN A 109 1.72 13.63 -9.95
N LEU A 110 1.43 12.55 -10.69
CA LEU A 110 2.42 11.56 -11.11
C LEU A 110 3.48 12.16 -12.05
N ALA A 111 3.08 13.02 -12.98
CA ALA A 111 4.01 13.74 -13.87
C ALA A 111 5.01 14.62 -13.09
N ALA A 112 4.62 15.08 -11.89
CA ALA A 112 5.48 15.81 -10.99
C ALA A 112 6.28 14.92 -10.01
N GLY A 113 6.25 13.60 -10.18
CA GLY A 113 6.97 12.63 -9.35
C GLY A 113 6.37 12.42 -7.95
N SER A 114 5.12 12.81 -7.74
CA SER A 114 4.41 12.59 -6.47
C SER A 114 3.32 11.55 -6.64
N ASN A 115 3.22 10.65 -5.67
CA ASN A 115 2.13 9.68 -5.56
C ASN A 115 1.40 9.80 -4.22
N TYR A 116 1.51 10.95 -3.57
CA TYR A 116 0.85 11.23 -2.29
C TYR A 116 -0.67 11.20 -2.43
N GLN A 117 -1.38 10.74 -1.41
CA GLN A 117 -2.83 10.81 -1.37
C GLN A 117 -3.28 11.23 0.03
N ASN A 118 -4.25 12.14 0.10
CA ASN A 118 -4.84 12.51 1.37
C ASN A 118 -6.03 11.57 1.66
N ILE A 119 -6.03 10.97 2.84
CA ILE A 119 -7.04 10.01 3.30
C ILE A 119 -7.35 10.24 4.76
N HIS A 120 -8.64 10.20 5.09
CA HIS A 120 -9.11 10.09 6.46
C HIS A 120 -9.64 8.68 6.67
N PHE A 121 -9.16 8.02 7.71
CA PHE A 121 -9.62 6.71 8.12
C PHE A 121 -9.58 6.57 9.64
N SER A 122 -10.38 5.64 10.15
CA SER A 122 -10.45 5.24 11.54
C SER A 122 -10.37 3.72 11.62
N LEU A 123 -9.94 3.21 12.77
CA LEU A 123 -9.85 1.78 13.04
C LEU A 123 -10.47 1.52 14.41
N PHE A 124 -11.36 0.55 14.49
CA PHE A 124 -12.11 0.26 15.72
C PHE A 124 -11.92 -1.20 16.11
N ALA A 125 -12.04 -1.48 17.41
CA ALA A 125 -12.11 -2.84 17.92
C ALA A 125 -13.55 -3.33 17.78
N ASP A 126 -13.77 -4.34 16.94
CA ASP A 126 -15.09 -4.86 16.57
C ASP A 126 -16.01 -3.70 16.10
N ASN A 127 -17.30 -3.78 16.42
CA ASN A 127 -18.30 -2.76 16.16
C ASN A 127 -18.33 -1.65 17.23
N ASP A 128 -17.35 -1.60 18.15
CA ASP A 128 -17.25 -0.53 19.14
C ASP A 128 -16.61 0.73 18.53
N MET A 129 -17.46 1.58 17.97
CA MET A 129 -17.06 2.86 17.39
C MET A 129 -16.77 3.96 18.43
N SER A 130 -16.83 3.64 19.75
CA SER A 130 -16.61 4.64 20.80
C SER A 130 -15.15 5.07 20.93
N TYR A 131 -14.22 4.25 20.45
CA TYR A 131 -12.78 4.48 20.59
C TYR A 131 -12.02 4.24 19.28
N ASP A 132 -11.63 5.33 18.62
CA ASP A 132 -10.79 5.27 17.43
C ASP A 132 -9.35 4.88 17.80
N LEU A 133 -8.93 3.72 17.32
CA LEU A 133 -7.60 3.18 17.44
C LEU A 133 -6.59 3.96 16.58
N VAL A 134 -6.98 4.90 15.73
CA VAL A 134 -6.06 5.74 14.93
C VAL A 134 -5.61 7.01 15.68
N GLY A 135 -5.87 7.13 16.98
CA GLY A 135 -5.37 8.25 17.78
C GLY A 135 -3.90 8.12 18.20
N GLY A 136 -3.04 9.10 17.86
CA GLY A 136 -1.67 9.22 18.37
C GLY A 136 -0.64 8.38 17.59
N GLY A 137 -0.53 8.63 16.29
CA GLY A 137 0.44 8.01 15.41
C GLY A 137 0.59 8.80 14.11
N ILE A 138 1.41 8.27 13.21
CA ILE A 138 1.72 8.88 11.92
C ILE A 138 1.22 7.96 10.80
N SER A 139 0.50 8.54 9.85
CA SER A 139 0.10 7.87 8.62
C SER A 139 0.91 8.37 7.43
N SER A 140 1.10 7.49 6.46
CA SER A 140 1.52 7.84 5.10
C SER A 140 0.58 7.14 4.13
N SER A 141 0.18 7.84 3.08
CA SER A 141 -0.66 7.27 2.04
C SER A 141 -0.14 7.59 0.65
N THR A 142 -0.13 6.57 -0.19
CA THR A 142 0.37 6.62 -1.55
C THR A 142 -0.59 5.92 -2.49
N PHE A 143 -0.48 6.22 -3.79
CA PHE A 143 -1.26 5.56 -4.82
C PHE A 143 -0.45 5.09 -6.02
N GLN A 144 -1.03 4.18 -6.78
CA GLN A 144 -0.63 3.82 -8.14
C GLN A 144 -1.88 3.65 -9.02
N ILE A 145 -1.70 3.72 -10.33
CA ILE A 145 -2.79 3.54 -11.30
C ILE A 145 -2.37 2.44 -12.28
N GLU A 146 -3.26 1.49 -12.51
CA GLU A 146 -3.12 0.49 -13.56
C GLU A 146 -4.42 0.42 -14.36
N GLY A 147 -4.36 0.85 -15.63
CA GLY A 147 -5.56 1.00 -16.46
C GLY A 147 -6.57 1.95 -15.82
N ASP A 148 -7.81 1.48 -15.64
CA ASP A 148 -8.91 2.22 -15.03
C ASP A 148 -9.08 1.92 -13.53
N ILE A 149 -8.03 1.42 -12.85
CA ILE A 149 -8.07 1.09 -11.43
C ILE A 149 -7.10 1.98 -10.65
N PHE A 150 -7.63 2.61 -9.61
CA PHE A 150 -6.85 3.27 -8.58
C PHE A 150 -6.49 2.26 -7.50
N TYR A 151 -5.22 2.22 -7.09
CA TYR A 151 -4.75 1.42 -5.95
C TYR A 151 -4.12 2.36 -4.93
N GLY A 152 -4.67 2.36 -3.72
CA GLY A 152 -4.14 3.11 -2.59
C GLY A 152 -3.46 2.18 -1.59
N LYS A 153 -2.39 2.67 -0.95
CA LYS A 153 -1.69 2.00 0.13
C LYS A 153 -1.47 2.97 1.29
N VAL A 154 -1.91 2.56 2.46
CA VAL A 154 -1.74 3.30 3.71
C VAL A 154 -0.82 2.52 4.64
N ASN A 155 0.12 3.21 5.26
CA ASN A 155 0.90 2.69 6.37
C ASN A 155 0.66 3.60 7.57
N PHE A 156 0.31 3.01 8.71
CA PHE A 156 0.13 3.71 9.97
C PHE A 156 1.08 3.15 11.02
N THR A 157 1.72 4.03 11.79
CA THR A 157 2.59 3.65 12.91
C THR A 157 2.15 4.39 14.16
N TYR A 158 1.99 3.65 15.25
CA TYR A 158 1.66 4.20 16.56
C TYR A 158 2.86 4.88 17.22
N ASP A 159 2.65 6.02 17.88
CA ASP A 159 3.71 6.69 18.65
C ASP A 159 4.04 5.92 19.94
N SER A 160 2.99 5.44 20.63
CA SER A 160 3.12 4.76 21.93
C SER A 160 2.02 3.74 22.22
N LYS A 161 0.85 3.87 21.59
CA LYS A 161 -0.24 2.90 21.71
C LYS A 161 0.13 1.58 21.03
N LYS A 162 -0.65 0.56 21.35
CA LYS A 162 -0.59 -0.74 20.68
C LYS A 162 -1.97 -1.12 20.19
N LEU A 163 -2.00 -1.82 19.07
CA LEU A 163 -3.21 -2.49 18.63
C LEU A 163 -3.58 -3.57 19.67
N PRO A 164 -4.86 -3.74 20.03
CA PRO A 164 -5.30 -4.85 20.87
C PRO A 164 -4.92 -6.20 20.25
N ASP A 165 -4.54 -7.16 21.09
CA ASP A 165 -4.33 -8.54 20.67
C ASP A 165 -5.70 -9.24 20.52
N ASP A 166 -5.85 -10.08 19.51
CA ASP A 166 -6.97 -11.02 19.31
C ASP A 166 -8.39 -10.38 19.33
N THR A 167 -8.56 -9.25 18.64
CA THR A 167 -9.87 -8.61 18.45
C THR A 167 -10.14 -8.34 16.98
N ASP A 168 -11.33 -8.73 16.50
CA ASP A 168 -11.84 -8.32 15.20
C ASP A 168 -11.74 -6.79 15.05
N LEU A 169 -11.46 -6.30 13.86
CA LEU A 169 -11.26 -4.88 13.61
C LEU A 169 -12.27 -4.38 12.60
N MET A 170 -12.69 -3.13 12.74
CA MET A 170 -13.44 -2.43 11.70
C MET A 170 -12.63 -1.26 11.19
N LEU A 171 -12.22 -1.33 9.92
CA LEU A 171 -11.59 -0.22 9.21
C LEU A 171 -12.68 0.64 8.57
N GLN A 172 -12.67 1.94 8.85
CA GLN A 172 -13.53 2.91 8.19
C GLN A 172 -12.68 3.89 7.39
N ILE A 173 -12.86 3.97 6.08
CA ILE A 173 -12.39 5.09 5.27
C ILE A 173 -13.51 6.12 5.21
N SER A 174 -13.25 7.34 5.65
CA SER A 174 -14.26 8.41 5.69
C SER A 174 -14.09 9.47 4.61
N GLN A 175 -12.85 9.66 4.12
CA GLN A 175 -12.56 10.69 3.13
C GLN A 175 -11.38 10.30 2.25
N LEU A 176 -11.49 10.58 0.95
CA LEU A 176 -10.37 10.60 0.00
C LEU A 176 -10.31 12.00 -0.63
N SER A 177 -9.17 12.67 -0.61
CA SER A 177 -9.06 14.00 -1.21
C SER A 177 -7.74 14.24 -1.95
N TRP A 178 -7.83 15.14 -2.93
CA TRP A 178 -6.73 15.50 -3.83
C TRP A 178 -6.68 17.01 -4.04
N GLU A 179 -5.47 17.51 -4.16
CA GLU A 179 -5.15 18.90 -4.47
C GLU A 179 -4.69 19.00 -5.93
N ASP A 180 -4.91 20.14 -6.58
CA ASP A 180 -4.31 20.39 -7.89
C ASP A 180 -2.80 20.67 -7.76
N ARG A 181 -1.99 19.96 -8.56
CA ARG A 181 -0.53 20.10 -8.55
C ARG A 181 -0.06 21.47 -9.01
N ASP A 182 -0.76 22.09 -9.94
CA ASP A 182 -0.39 23.40 -10.48
C ASP A 182 -0.72 24.51 -9.47
N GLU A 183 -1.85 24.40 -8.76
CA GLU A 183 -2.19 25.31 -7.66
C GLU A 183 -1.17 25.20 -6.53
N ARG A 184 -0.80 23.98 -6.13
CA ARG A 184 0.25 23.78 -5.12
C ARG A 184 1.57 24.40 -5.53
N ARG A 185 2.02 24.17 -6.77
CA ARG A 185 3.28 24.74 -7.27
C ARG A 185 3.26 26.26 -7.24
N THR A 186 2.10 26.86 -7.54
CA THR A 186 1.91 28.31 -7.50
C THR A 186 2.01 28.82 -6.06
N ALA A 187 1.29 28.20 -5.13
CA ALA A 187 1.33 28.54 -3.71
C ALA A 187 2.74 28.37 -3.10
N GLU A 188 3.45 27.28 -3.46
CA GLU A 188 4.85 27.05 -3.06
C GLU A 188 5.76 28.17 -3.59
N ALA A 189 5.62 28.57 -4.86
CA ALA A 189 6.44 29.62 -5.45
C ALA A 189 6.19 30.99 -4.79
N GLU A 190 4.92 31.35 -4.57
CA GLU A 190 4.55 32.60 -3.87
C GLU A 190 5.07 32.63 -2.44
N THR A 191 5.04 31.50 -1.75
CA THR A 191 5.54 31.37 -0.37
C THR A 191 7.05 31.49 -0.29
N ASN A 192 7.77 30.83 -1.20
CA ASN A 192 9.24 30.90 -1.28
C ASN A 192 9.75 32.31 -1.62
N LEU A 193 8.91 33.14 -2.26
CA LEU A 193 9.19 34.55 -2.53
C LEU A 193 8.90 35.46 -1.32
N SER A 194 8.19 34.96 -0.30
CA SER A 194 7.94 35.70 0.94
C SER A 194 9.13 35.55 1.89
N GLU A 195 9.69 36.67 2.39
CA GLU A 195 10.92 36.69 3.20
C GLU A 195 10.77 36.10 4.62
N THR A 196 9.56 35.71 5.00
CA THR A 196 9.26 35.02 6.26
C THR A 196 8.85 33.59 5.95
N GLY A 197 9.19 32.63 6.82
CA GLY A 197 8.80 31.21 6.70
C GLY A 197 7.28 30.98 6.79
N SER A 198 6.54 31.63 5.91
CA SER A 198 5.11 31.56 5.75
C SER A 198 4.77 30.12 5.39
N SER A 199 3.72 29.59 6.00
CA SER A 199 3.11 28.35 5.52
C SER A 199 2.11 28.70 4.43
N PHE A 200 1.88 27.77 3.50
CA PHE A 200 0.78 27.85 2.56
C PHE A 200 -0.19 26.71 2.79
N THR A 201 -1.40 26.89 2.29
CA THR A 201 -2.42 25.86 2.23
C THR A 201 -2.96 25.83 0.81
N VAL A 202 -3.12 24.64 0.27
CA VAL A 202 -3.71 24.44 -1.05
C VAL A 202 -5.15 23.97 -0.84
N PRO A 203 -6.14 24.58 -1.51
CA PRO A 203 -7.50 24.09 -1.46
C PRO A 203 -7.60 22.64 -1.95
N THR A 204 -8.53 21.89 -1.39
CA THR A 204 -8.89 20.58 -1.92
C THR A 204 -9.60 20.76 -3.26
N ALA A 205 -9.06 20.16 -4.32
CA ALA A 205 -9.61 20.26 -5.68
C ALA A 205 -10.71 19.22 -5.93
N LEU A 206 -10.59 18.04 -5.31
CA LEU A 206 -11.58 16.98 -5.36
C LEU A 206 -11.61 16.20 -4.04
N GLN A 207 -12.80 15.89 -3.56
CA GLN A 207 -13.03 15.15 -2.33
C GLN A 207 -14.17 14.14 -2.54
N TYR A 208 -13.96 12.94 -2.03
CA TYR A 208 -15.00 11.93 -1.86
C TYR A 208 -15.20 11.69 -0.38
N ASP A 209 -16.40 12.01 0.10
CA ASP A 209 -16.86 11.68 1.44
C ASP A 209 -17.65 10.37 1.42
N GLY A 210 -17.50 9.56 2.46
CA GLY A 210 -18.24 8.32 2.61
C GLY A 210 -18.03 7.69 3.98
N GLU A 211 -18.61 6.52 4.18
CA GLU A 211 -18.35 5.68 5.34
C GLU A 211 -18.09 4.27 4.86
N TRP A 212 -16.99 4.07 4.13
CA TRP A 212 -16.63 2.75 3.63
C TRP A 212 -16.07 1.92 4.77
N ARG A 213 -16.83 0.91 5.20
CA ARG A 213 -16.51 0.08 6.37
C ARG A 213 -16.12 -1.34 5.95
N PHE A 214 -15.10 -1.88 6.60
CA PHE A 214 -14.57 -3.21 6.33
C PHE A 214 -14.36 -3.95 7.63
N ASP A 215 -15.10 -5.04 7.80
CA ASP A 215 -14.98 -5.92 8.96
C ASP A 215 -13.84 -6.92 8.71
N ILE A 216 -12.78 -6.78 9.50
CA ILE A 216 -11.53 -7.52 9.37
C ILE A 216 -11.47 -8.48 10.55
N THR A 217 -11.74 -9.76 10.27
CA THR A 217 -11.53 -10.82 11.26
C THR A 217 -10.04 -10.97 11.49
N TYR A 218 -9.55 -10.73 12.73
CA TYR A 218 -8.14 -10.67 13.12
C TYR A 218 -7.71 -11.91 13.92
#